data_AF-A0A9D9LD07-F1
#
_entry.id   AF-A0A9D9LD07-F1
#
_cell.length_a   1.000
_cell.length_b   1.000
_cell.length_c   1.000
_cell.angle_alpha   90.00
_cell.angle_beta   90.00
_cell.angle_gamma   90.00
#
_symmetry.space_group_name_H-M   'P 1'
#
loop_
_entity.id
_entity.type
_entity.pdbx_description
1 polymer ?
#
loop_
_entity_poly.entity_id
_entity_poly.type
_entity_poly.pdbx_seq_one_letter_code
_entity_poly.pdbx_strand_id
1 'polypeptide(L)' 'MLVDAGGMLGEGFDTGQRVIVPFLWHEWMSRLDVIVLTHPQSDHIGGAPTILREVSVGEVWTGNSPATSATDVWIQE' A
#
# COMPACT_ATOMS: atom_id res chain seq x y z
N MET A 1 -9.05 -2.25 -6.82
CA MET A 1 -7.92 -3.10 -6.40
C MET A 1 -6.63 -2.38 -6.72
N LEU A 2 -5.66 -2.43 -5.82
CA LEU A 2 -4.30 -1.91 -6.01
C LEU A 2 -3.30 -3.07 -5.87
N VAL A 3 -2.26 -3.10 -6.69
CA VAL A 3 -1.17 -4.09 -6.61
C VAL A 3 0.12 -3.33 -6.42
N ASP A 4 0.76 -3.56 -5.29
CA ASP A 4 1.91 -2.85 -4.77
C ASP A 4 1.69 -1.34 -4.62
N ALA A 5 2.60 -0.74 -3.88
CA ALA A 5 2.65 0.70 -3.61
C ALA A 5 4.13 1.08 -3.52
N GLY A 6 4.88 0.80 -4.57
CA GLY A 6 6.34 0.90 -4.57
C GLY A 6 6.90 2.23 -4.06
N GLY A 7 8.04 2.19 -3.37
CA GLY A 7 8.86 3.34 -3.01
C GLY A 7 9.96 3.60 -4.04
N MET A 8 10.57 4.78 -4.02
CA MET A 8 11.77 5.05 -4.82
C MET A 8 13.04 4.77 -4.01
N LEU A 9 14.12 4.39 -4.71
CA LEU A 9 15.46 4.30 -4.12
C LEU A 9 15.94 5.71 -3.71
N GLY A 10 16.24 5.88 -2.42
CA GLY A 10 16.66 7.15 -1.82
C GLY A 10 15.75 7.54 -0.65
N GLU A 11 16.28 8.24 0.35
CA GLU A 11 15.48 8.67 1.49
C GLU A 11 14.46 9.75 1.08
N GLY A 12 13.18 9.53 1.40
CA GLY A 12 12.19 10.62 1.55
C GLY A 12 11.09 10.73 0.48
N PHE A 13 11.00 9.84 -0.52
CA PHE A 13 9.88 9.86 -1.47
C PHE A 13 8.81 8.83 -1.09
N ASP A 14 7.74 9.29 -0.44
CA ASP A 14 6.53 8.51 -0.17
C ASP A 14 5.60 8.51 -1.38
N THR A 15 5.63 7.45 -2.19
CA THR A 15 4.76 7.27 -3.36
C THR A 15 3.28 7.24 -2.99
N GLY A 16 2.93 6.71 -1.82
CA GLY A 16 1.56 6.69 -1.32
C GLY A 16 1.04 8.11 -1.18
N GLN A 17 1.78 8.95 -0.46
CA GLN A 17 1.42 10.35 -0.24
C GLN A 17 1.47 11.20 -1.52
N ARG A 18 2.47 10.99 -2.37
CA ARG A 18 2.80 11.91 -3.48
C ARG A 18 2.12 11.57 -4.80
N VAL A 19 1.71 10.32 -4.98
CA VAL A 19 1.18 9.82 -6.26
C VAL A 19 -0.16 9.13 -6.06
N ILE A 20 -0.20 8.07 -5.24
CA ILE A 20 -1.36 7.16 -5.21
C ILE A 20 -2.57 7.81 -4.53
N VAL A 21 -2.43 8.38 -3.33
CA VAL A 21 -3.54 9.03 -2.61
C VAL A 21 -4.12 10.21 -3.42
N PRO A 22 -3.31 11.14 -3.96
CA PRO A 22 -3.83 12.21 -4.82
C PRO A 22 -4.58 11.69 -6.06
N PHE A 23 -4.06 10.64 -6.70
CA PHE A 23 -4.72 10.01 -7.86
C PHE A 23 -6.08 9.42 -7.48
N LEU A 24 -6.16 8.66 -6.39
CA LEU A 24 -7.42 8.05 -5.93
C LEU A 24 -8.47 9.11 -5.62
N TRP A 25 -8.09 10.21 -4.96
CA TRP A 25 -9.01 11.31 -4.68
C TRP A 25 -9.45 12.05 -5.95
N HIS A 26 -8.55 12.24 -6.92
CA HIS A 26 -8.89 12.85 -8.21
C HIS A 26 -9.96 12.03 -8.96
N GLU A 27 -9.86 10.70 -8.86
CA GLU A 27 -10.82 9.76 -9.43
C GLU A 27 -12.07 9.53 -8.54
N TRP A 28 -12.24 10.34 -7.48
CA TRP A 28 -13.34 10.21 -6.52
C TRP A 28 -13.43 8.82 -5.86
N MET A 29 -12.30 8.11 -5.79
CA MET A 29 -12.18 6.83 -5.11
C MET A 29 -11.79 7.04 -3.65
N SER A 30 -12.73 6.81 -2.74
CA SER A 30 -12.52 6.90 -1.29
C SER A 30 -12.17 5.56 -0.63
N ARG A 31 -12.29 4.45 -1.37
CA ARG A 31 -12.08 3.10 -0.86
C ARG A 31 -11.43 2.19 -1.90
N LEU A 32 -10.51 1.35 -1.45
CA LEU A 32 -10.02 0.19 -2.17
C LEU A 32 -10.66 -1.07 -1.60
N ASP A 33 -11.18 -1.95 -2.45
CA ASP A 33 -11.63 -3.27 -2.00
C ASP A 33 -10.47 -4.12 -1.47
N VAL A 34 -9.38 -4.16 -2.24
CA VAL A 34 -8.20 -4.98 -1.97
C VAL A 34 -6.94 -4.21 -2.34
N ILE A 35 -5.91 -4.30 -1.50
CA ILE A 35 -4.51 -4.04 -1.86
C ILE A 35 -3.73 -5.35 -1.78
N VAL A 36 -2.95 -5.65 -2.82
CA VAL A 36 -2.03 -6.80 -2.85
C VAL A 36 -0.61 -6.28 -2.72
N LEU A 37 0.14 -6.78 -1.73
CA LEU A 37 1.54 -6.47 -1.52
C LEU A 37 2.34 -7.73 -1.83
N THR A 38 3.01 -7.73 -2.98
CA THR A 38 3.56 -8.96 -3.58
C THR A 38 4.76 -9.50 -2.80
N HIS A 39 5.62 -8.63 -2.28
CA HIS A 39 6.77 -8.97 -1.45
C HIS A 39 7.27 -7.72 -0.68
N PRO A 40 8.07 -7.86 0.40
CA PRO A 40 8.23 -6.80 1.39
C PRO A 40 9.28 -5.72 1.05
N GLN A 41 9.85 -5.75 -0.16
CA GLN A 41 10.90 -4.81 -0.54
C GLN A 41 10.32 -3.39 -0.71
N SER A 42 11.12 -2.38 -0.40
CA SER A 42 10.65 -0.98 -0.34
C SER A 42 10.15 -0.47 -1.68
N ASP A 43 10.68 -0.98 -2.80
CA ASP A 43 10.23 -0.72 -4.15
C ASP A 43 8.87 -1.34 -4.50
N HIS A 44 8.30 -2.13 -3.59
CA HIS A 44 6.95 -2.70 -3.70
C HIS A 44 5.99 -2.23 -2.59
N ILE A 45 6.45 -1.98 -1.36
CA ILE A 45 5.55 -1.62 -0.24
C ILE A 45 5.74 -0.20 0.31
N GLY A 46 6.69 0.58 -0.21
CA GLY A 46 7.14 1.84 0.39
C GLY A 46 6.05 2.90 0.62
N GLY A 47 5.02 2.96 -0.23
CA GLY A 47 3.86 3.84 -0.12
C GLY A 47 2.64 3.21 0.56
N ALA A 48 2.67 1.91 0.85
CA ALA A 48 1.55 1.20 1.48
C ALA A 48 1.15 1.78 2.86
N PRO A 49 2.08 2.17 3.77
CA PRO A 49 1.72 2.75 5.07
C PRO A 49 0.79 3.95 4.95
N THR A 50 1.10 4.87 4.03
CA THR A 50 0.32 6.08 3.84
C THR A 50 -1.03 5.77 3.21
N ILE A 51 -1.09 4.87 2.24
CA ILE A 51 -2.37 4.47 1.64
C ILE A 51 -3.29 3.86 2.70
N LEU A 52 -2.79 2.94 3.52
CA LEU A 52 -3.57 2.31 4.60
C LEU A 52 -4.05 3.29 5.67
N ARG A 53 -3.40 4.46 5.78
CA ARG A 53 -3.76 5.51 6.75
C ARG A 53 -4.75 6.53 6.19
N GLU A 54 -4.70 6.80 4.89
CA GLU A 54 -5.47 7.87 4.23
C GLU A 54 -6.65 7.35 3.39
N VAL A 55 -6.66 6.06 3.04
CA VAL A 55 -7.67 5.43 2.18
C VAL A 55 -8.30 4.26 2.91
N SER A 56 -9.63 4.15 2.85
CA SER A 56 -10.31 2.96 3.38
C SER A 56 -9.94 1.73 2.56
N VAL A 57 -9.42 0.68 3.18
CA VAL A 57 -9.05 -0.57 2.49
C VAL A 57 -9.84 -1.72 3.10
N GLY A 58 -10.50 -2.53 2.25
CA GLY A 58 -11.27 -3.69 2.69
C GLY A 58 -10.37 -4.84 3.13
N GLU A 59 -9.47 -5.25 2.24
CA GLU A 59 -8.55 -6.39 2.47
C GLU A 59 -7.13 -6.04 2.06
N VAL A 60 -6.17 -6.61 2.79
CA VAL A 60 -4.74 -6.56 2.45
C VAL A 60 -4.29 -7.98 2.18
N TRP A 61 -3.79 -8.27 0.97
CA TRP A 61 -3.28 -9.58 0.59
C TRP A 61 -1.77 -9.54 0.52
N THR A 62 -1.12 -10.52 1.12
CA THR A 62 0.34 -10.70 1.06
C THR A 62 0.66 -12.08 0.52
N GLY A 63 1.90 -12.31 0.08
CA GLY A 63 2.32 -13.54 -0.61
C GLY A 63 1.92 -14.84 0.11
N ASN A 64 1.79 -14.82 1.45
CA ASN A 64 1.53 -16.02 2.23
C ASN A 64 0.13 -16.12 2.87
N SER A 65 -0.73 -15.08 2.83
CA SER A 65 -2.12 -15.07 3.33
C SER A 65 -2.79 -13.69 3.17
N PRO A 66 -4.13 -13.58 3.25
CA PRO A 66 -4.76 -12.31 3.59
C PRO A 66 -4.19 -11.83 4.94
N ALA A 67 -3.53 -10.67 4.94
CA ALA A 67 -3.05 -10.05 6.16
C ALA A 67 -4.27 -9.55 6.95
N THR A 68 -4.43 -10.07 8.16
CA THR A 68 -5.53 -9.68 9.06
C THR A 68 -5.24 -8.39 9.82
N SER A 69 -3.97 -7.98 9.86
CA SER A 69 -3.49 -6.73 10.47
C SER A 69 -2.42 -6.07 9.61
N ALA A 70 -2.34 -4.74 9.66
CA ALA A 70 -1.27 -3.97 9.02
C ALA A 70 0.11 -4.37 9.54
N THR A 71 0.23 -4.91 10.75
CA THR A 71 1.50 -5.39 11.31
C THR A 71 1.99 -6.68 10.64
N ASP A 72 1.07 -7.53 10.16
CA ASP A 72 1.40 -8.79 9.48
C ASP A 72 2.12 -8.56 8.13
N VAL A 73 1.99 -7.35 7.58
CA VAL A 73 2.66 -6.91 6.35
C VAL A 73 4.15 -6.68 6.57
N TRP A 74 4.55 -6.22 7.77
CA TRP A 74 5.93 -5.77 8.05
C TRP A 74 6.81 -6.83 8.72
N ILE A 75 6.24 -7.99 9.09
CA ILE A 75 6.94 -9.06 9.82
C ILE A 75 7.38 -10.21 8.87
N GLN A 76 7.12 -10.09 7.57
CA GLN A 76 7.49 -11.13 6.61
C GLN A 76 8.97 -10.99 6.21
N GLU A 77 9.84 -11.74 6.90
CA GLU A 77 11.22 -12.04 6.45
C GLU A 77 11.22 -13.19 5.43
#